data_AF-E3FE42-F1
#
_entry.id   AF-E3FE42-F1
#
_cell.length_a   1.000
_cell.length_b   1.000
_cell.length_c   1.000
_cell.angle_alpha   90.00
_cell.angle_beta   90.00
_cell.angle_gamma   90.00
#
_symmetry.space_group_name_H-M   'P 1'
#
loop_
_entity.id
_entity.type
_entity.pdbx_description
1 polymer ?
#
loop_
_entity_poly.entity_id
_entity_poly.type
_entity_poly.pdbx_seq_one_letter_code
_entity_poly.pdbx_strand_id
1 'polypeptide(L)'
;MISPDYPLASWFLIFATTFFLLVVALPLLFVPLTWARVFRWKLPEEGKHLTIYFGRCLGAVSLAIIITVAHGIPEPKSNVRLFELVALTSGLMVLVHIWGALRRIQPMTETVETVFWAAVALMALWLRFSTLA
;
A
#
# COMPACT_ATOMS: atom_id res chain seq x y z
N MET A 1 -17.75 10.75 -3.41
CA MET A 1 -18.36 11.74 -2.48
C MET A 1 -17.73 11.53 -1.10
N ILE A 2 -17.51 12.58 -0.33
CA ILE A 2 -16.98 12.51 1.05
C ILE A 2 -18.15 12.28 2.01
N SER A 3 -17.97 11.42 3.02
CA SER A 3 -18.95 11.25 4.08
C SER A 3 -19.05 12.53 4.93
N PRO A 4 -20.26 13.09 5.17
CA PRO A 4 -20.42 14.26 6.02
C PRO A 4 -20.16 13.95 7.51
N ASP A 5 -20.47 12.72 7.94
CA ASP A 5 -20.33 12.30 9.34
C ASP A 5 -18.91 11.82 9.67
N TYR A 6 -18.19 11.29 8.66
CA TYR A 6 -16.86 10.71 8.82
C TYR A 6 -15.85 11.25 7.79
N PRO A 7 -15.68 12.58 7.67
CA PRO A 7 -14.89 13.19 6.60
C PRO A 7 -13.41 12.78 6.66
N LEU A 8 -12.83 12.65 7.86
CA LEU A 8 -11.44 12.24 8.03
C LEU A 8 -11.19 10.82 7.48
N ALA A 9 -12.12 9.89 7.73
CA ALA A 9 -12.04 8.53 7.24
C ALA A 9 -12.14 8.48 5.70
N SER A 10 -13.07 9.24 5.11
CA SER A 10 -13.17 9.38 3.66
C SER A 10 -11.91 9.98 3.04
N TRP A 11 -11.35 11.04 3.64
CA TRP A 11 -10.12 11.67 3.18
C TRP A 11 -8.91 10.75 3.27
N PHE A 12 -8.79 9.98 4.36
CA PHE A 12 -7.78 8.95 4.48
C PHE A 12 -7.87 7.93 3.34
N LEU A 13 -9.07 7.41 3.04
CA LEU A 13 -9.26 6.45 1.96
C LEU A 13 -8.96 7.06 0.58
N ILE A 14 -9.33 8.32 0.32
CA ILE A 14 -8.96 9.02 -0.92
C ILE A 14 -7.46 9.13 -1.05
N PHE A 15 -6.78 9.61 -0.01
CA PHE A 15 -5.34 9.80 -0.04
C PHE A 15 -4.64 8.44 -0.25
N ALA A 16 -5.01 7.43 0.53
CA ALA A 16 -4.45 6.09 0.42
C ALA A 16 -4.68 5.51 -0.99
N THR A 17 -5.92 5.48 -1.48
CA THR A 17 -6.23 4.90 -2.81
C THR A 17 -5.52 5.65 -3.93
N THR A 18 -5.49 6.99 -3.90
CA THR A 18 -4.82 7.81 -4.92
C THR A 18 -3.31 7.64 -4.90
N PHE A 19 -2.69 7.73 -3.71
CA PHE A 19 -1.25 7.57 -3.57
C PHE A 19 -0.80 6.18 -3.99
N PHE A 20 -1.41 5.13 -3.45
CA PHE A 20 -1.02 3.76 -3.77
C PHE A 20 -1.33 3.38 -5.22
N LEU A 21 -2.36 3.96 -5.83
CA LEU A 21 -2.62 3.77 -7.25
C LEU A 21 -1.45 4.29 -8.10
N LEU A 22 -1.05 5.54 -7.86
CA LEU A 22 -0.08 6.23 -8.70
C LEU A 22 1.37 5.81 -8.41
N VAL A 23 1.69 5.55 -7.14
CA VAL A 23 3.07 5.28 -6.70
C VAL A 23 3.39 3.79 -6.68
N VAL A 24 2.40 2.91 -6.46
CA VAL A 24 2.64 1.46 -6.28
C VAL A 24 1.96 0.65 -7.37
N ALA A 25 0.64 0.66 -7.46
CA ALA A 25 -0.11 -0.28 -8.30
C ALA A 25 0.16 -0.10 -9.79
N LEU A 26 -0.01 1.11 -10.35
CA LEU A 26 0.22 1.35 -11.78
C LEU A 26 1.70 1.15 -12.17
N PRO A 27 2.69 1.69 -11.43
CA PRO A 27 4.10 1.46 -11.77
C PRO A 27 4.51 -0.01 -11.72
N LEU A 28 4.08 -0.77 -10.71
CA LEU A 28 4.38 -2.21 -10.64
C LEU A 28 3.67 -3.01 -11.74
N LEU A 29 2.45 -2.62 -12.11
CA LEU A 29 1.69 -3.30 -13.15
C LEU A 29 2.27 -3.08 -14.56
N PHE A 30 2.76 -1.87 -14.87
CA PHE A 30 3.18 -1.54 -16.22
C PHE A 30 4.71 -1.48 -16.40
N VAL A 31 5.44 -0.94 -15.42
CA VAL A 31 6.87 -0.63 -15.51
C VAL A 31 7.67 -1.02 -14.24
N PRO A 32 7.57 -2.26 -13.73
CA PRO A 32 8.06 -2.64 -12.40
C PRO A 32 9.57 -2.41 -12.19
N LEU A 33 10.40 -2.62 -13.21
CA LEU A 33 11.85 -2.39 -13.08
C LEU A 33 12.23 -0.90 -13.06
N THR A 34 11.43 -0.05 -13.70
CA THR A 34 11.62 1.40 -13.62
C THR A 34 11.24 1.89 -12.23
N TRP A 35 10.12 1.41 -11.68
CA TRP A 35 9.74 1.65 -10.30
C TRP A 35 10.86 1.22 -9.33
N ALA A 36 11.32 -0.03 -9.45
CA ALA A 36 12.39 -0.56 -8.59
C ALA A 36 13.66 0.30 -8.64
N ARG A 37 14.03 0.80 -9.83
CA ARG A 37 15.17 1.71 -10.00
C ARG A 37 14.97 3.04 -9.28
N VAL A 38 13.78 3.64 -9.34
CA VAL A 38 13.44 4.88 -8.61
C VAL A 38 13.61 4.67 -7.10
N PHE A 39 13.16 3.53 -6.61
CA PHE A 39 13.34 3.08 -5.23
C PHE A 39 14.75 2.55 -4.93
N ARG A 40 15.72 2.77 -5.84
CA ARG A 40 17.15 2.46 -5.67
C ARG A 40 17.47 0.98 -5.51
N TRP A 41 16.59 0.08 -5.95
CA TRP A 41 16.92 -1.34 -6.05
C TRP A 41 18.02 -1.57 -7.09
N LYS A 42 18.93 -2.50 -6.79
CA LYS A 42 19.82 -3.09 -7.79
C LYS A 42 18.99 -4.00 -8.67
N LEU A 43 19.02 -3.77 -9.98
CA LEU A 43 18.18 -4.54 -10.90
C LEU A 43 18.81 -5.89 -11.21
N PRO A 44 18.01 -6.95 -11.32
CA PRO A 44 18.50 -8.28 -11.67
C PRO A 44 18.95 -8.34 -13.13
N GLU A 45 20.14 -8.89 -13.38
CA GLU A 45 20.56 -9.29 -14.74
C GLU A 45 19.98 -10.67 -15.08
N GLU A 46 20.15 -11.65 -14.20
CA GLU A 46 19.50 -12.96 -14.26
C GLU A 46 18.11 -12.93 -13.60
N GLY A 47 17.13 -13.65 -14.16
CA GLY A 47 15.78 -13.70 -13.58
C GLY A 47 14.92 -12.46 -13.82
N LYS A 48 15.39 -11.50 -14.63
CA LYS A 48 14.68 -10.25 -14.98
C LYS A 48 13.21 -10.46 -15.35
N HIS A 49 12.89 -11.46 -16.17
CA HIS A 49 11.52 -11.73 -16.61
C HIS A 49 10.63 -12.24 -15.47
N LEU A 50 11.18 -13.06 -14.57
CA LEU A 50 10.45 -13.53 -13.38
C LEU A 50 10.16 -12.37 -12.43
N THR A 51 11.13 -11.47 -12.22
CA THR A 51 10.93 -10.25 -11.43
C THR A 51 9.87 -9.33 -12.03
N ILE A 52 9.85 -9.15 -13.36
CA ILE A 52 8.79 -8.41 -14.04
C ILE A 52 7.44 -9.09 -13.81
N TYR A 53 7.35 -10.41 -13.99
CA TYR A 53 6.12 -11.16 -13.79
C TYR A 53 5.58 -10.97 -12.35
N PHE A 54 6.40 -11.20 -11.33
CA PHE A 54 5.98 -11.00 -9.94
C PHE A 54 5.62 -9.54 -9.61
N GLY A 55 6.37 -8.56 -10.15
CA GLY A 55 6.02 -7.15 -10.01
C GLY A 55 4.63 -6.85 -10.58
N ARG A 56 4.31 -7.39 -11.76
CA ARG A 56 2.99 -7.22 -12.37
C ARG A 56 1.88 -7.91 -11.58
N CYS A 57 2.12 -9.10 -11.05
CA CYS A 57 1.18 -9.79 -10.17
C CYS A 57 0.89 -8.97 -8.92
N LEU A 58 1.93 -8.42 -8.27
CA LEU A 58 1.76 -7.55 -7.11
C LEU A 58 0.98 -6.28 -7.49
N GLY A 59 1.33 -5.63 -8.60
CA GLY A 59 0.60 -4.47 -9.11
C GLY A 59 -0.89 -4.74 -9.38
N ALA A 60 -1.22 -5.91 -9.95
CA ALA A 60 -2.61 -6.32 -10.18
C ALA A 60 -3.38 -6.54 -8.88
N VAL A 61 -2.77 -7.21 -7.89
CA VAL A 61 -3.37 -7.40 -6.57
C VAL A 61 -3.56 -6.06 -5.85
N SER A 62 -2.55 -5.18 -5.88
CA SER A 62 -2.66 -3.83 -5.32
C SER A 62 -3.78 -3.03 -5.98
N LEU A 63 -3.92 -3.09 -7.31
CA LEU A 63 -5.01 -2.42 -8.04
C LEU A 63 -6.38 -2.96 -7.62
N ALA A 64 -6.53 -4.28 -7.49
CA ALA A 64 -7.79 -4.89 -7.02
C ALA A 64 -8.16 -4.43 -5.60
N ILE A 65 -7.19 -4.37 -4.69
CA ILE A 65 -7.40 -3.84 -3.34
C ILE A 65 -7.83 -2.37 -3.39
N ILE A 66 -7.16 -1.54 -4.20
CA ILE A 66 -7.48 -0.12 -4.34
C ILE A 66 -8.92 0.09 -4.85
N ILE A 67 -9.32 -0.62 -5.91
CA ILE A 67 -10.68 -0.55 -6.44
C ILE A 67 -11.70 -0.94 -5.36
N THR A 68 -11.40 -2.00 -4.60
CA THR A 68 -12.26 -2.46 -3.51
C THR A 68 -12.37 -1.41 -2.39
N VAL A 69 -11.24 -0.86 -1.94
CA VAL A 69 -11.16 0.16 -0.87
C VAL A 69 -11.84 1.46 -1.29
N ALA A 70 -11.79 1.84 -2.56
CA ALA A 70 -12.41 3.05 -3.08
C ALA A 70 -13.94 3.09 -2.87
N HIS A 71 -14.61 1.93 -2.87
CA HIS A 71 -16.04 1.84 -2.56
C HIS A 71 -16.39 2.29 -1.13
N GLY A 72 -15.43 2.24 -0.20
CA GLY A 72 -15.62 2.71 1.18
C GLY A 72 -15.57 4.22 1.35
N ILE A 73 -15.13 4.97 0.33
CA ILE A 73 -14.94 6.43 0.44
C ILE A 73 -16.25 7.16 0.80
N PRO A 74 -17.40 6.90 0.15
CA PRO A 74 -18.65 7.62 0.46
C PRO A 74 -19.25 7.25 1.80
N GLU A 75 -19.11 5.99 2.21
CA GLU A 75 -19.73 5.44 3.44
C GLU A 75 -18.73 4.60 4.25
N PRO A 76 -17.75 5.24 4.92
CA PRO A 76 -16.68 4.52 5.61
C PRO A 76 -17.20 3.69 6.81
N LYS A 77 -18.25 4.15 7.50
CA LYS A 77 -18.85 3.44 8.65
C LYS A 77 -19.51 2.11 8.23
N SER A 78 -20.16 2.06 7.07
CA SER A 78 -20.75 0.84 6.54
C SER A 78 -19.68 -0.15 6.04
N ASN A 79 -18.44 0.31 5.86
CA ASN A 79 -17.35 -0.41 5.20
C ASN A 79 -16.10 -0.59 6.08
N VAL A 80 -16.28 -0.73 7.40
CA VAL A 80 -15.18 -0.84 8.37
C VAL A 80 -14.15 -1.93 8.06
N ARG A 81 -14.55 -3.02 7.40
CA ARG A 81 -13.64 -4.11 6.97
C ARG A 81 -12.59 -3.65 5.96
N LEU A 82 -12.84 -2.57 5.21
CA LEU A 82 -11.86 -2.00 4.28
C LEU A 82 -10.69 -1.35 5.03
N PHE A 83 -10.93 -0.76 6.20
CA PHE A 83 -9.86 -0.23 7.05
C PHE A 83 -9.02 -1.36 7.66
N GLU A 84 -9.66 -2.47 8.04
CA GLU A 84 -8.96 -3.67 8.50
C GLU A 84 -8.09 -4.28 7.38
N LEU A 85 -8.58 -4.29 6.13
CA LEU A 85 -7.80 -4.70 4.96
C LEU A 85 -6.59 -3.79 4.71
N VAL A 86 -6.77 -2.47 4.78
CA VAL A 86 -5.66 -1.50 4.67
C VAL A 86 -4.64 -1.69 5.79
N ALA A 87 -5.12 -1.89 7.02
CA ALA A 87 -4.25 -2.15 8.18
C ALA A 87 -3.47 -3.46 8.02
N LEU A 88 -4.13 -4.55 7.61
CA LEU A 88 -3.50 -5.86 7.42
C LEU A 88 -2.45 -5.82 6.31
N THR A 89 -2.80 -5.27 5.15
CA THR A 89 -1.87 -5.17 4.02
C THR A 89 -0.65 -4.31 4.38
N SER A 90 -0.86 -3.14 4.99
CA SER A 90 0.23 -2.27 5.41
C SER A 90 1.07 -2.89 6.53
N GLY A 91 0.45 -3.58 7.50
CA GLY A 91 1.14 -4.31 8.55
C GLY A 91 1.99 -5.46 8.03
N LEU A 92 1.50 -6.21 7.05
CA LEU A 92 2.29 -7.24 6.36
C LEU A 92 3.47 -6.64 5.59
N MET A 93 3.29 -5.47 4.95
CA MET A 93 4.40 -4.74 4.32
C MET A 93 5.47 -4.33 5.35
N VAL A 94 5.09 -3.86 6.54
CA VAL A 94 6.06 -3.61 7.63
C VAL A 94 6.92 -4.85 7.91
N LEU A 95 6.30 -6.03 8.01
CA LEU A 95 7.03 -7.28 8.26
C LEU A 95 8.00 -7.62 7.12
N VAL A 96 7.56 -7.47 5.86
CA VAL A 96 8.41 -7.68 4.68
C VAL A 96 9.63 -6.75 4.68
N HIS A 97 9.43 -5.47 4.99
CA HIS A 97 10.51 -4.48 5.02
C HIS A 97 11.45 -4.68 6.21
N ILE A 98 10.94 -5.05 7.39
CA ILE A 98 11.78 -5.43 8.52
C ILE A 98 12.66 -6.63 8.14
N TRP A 99 12.07 -7.66 7.52
CA TRP A 99 12.82 -8.82 7.07
C TRP A 99 13.92 -8.44 6.08
N GLY A 100 13.60 -7.60 5.08
CA GLY A 100 14.57 -7.10 4.11
C GLY A 100 15.70 -6.27 4.74
N ALA A 101 15.38 -5.43 5.72
CA ALA A 101 16.35 -4.63 6.47
C ALA A 101 17.29 -5.50 7.31
N LEU A 102 16.74 -6.47 8.06
CA LEU A 102 17.52 -7.42 8.85
C LEU A 102 18.48 -8.24 8.00
N ARG A 103 18.04 -8.63 6.78
CA ARG A 103 18.86 -9.34 5.80
C ARG A 103 19.80 -8.44 4.99
N ARG A 104 19.68 -7.12 5.12
CA ARG A 104 20.45 -6.11 4.36
C ARG A 104 20.34 -6.31 2.84
N ILE A 105 19.16 -6.72 2.36
CA ILE A 105 18.89 -6.99 0.94
C ILE A 105 18.11 -5.88 0.24
N GLN A 106 17.58 -4.91 1.00
CA GLN A 106 16.83 -3.77 0.48
C GLN A 106 17.62 -2.46 0.58
N PRO A 107 17.38 -1.48 -0.31
CA PRO A 107 17.98 -0.15 -0.21
C PRO A 107 17.45 0.65 0.99
N MET A 108 18.13 1.76 1.33
CA MET A 108 17.73 2.62 2.45
C MET A 108 16.34 3.25 2.29
N THR A 109 15.93 3.52 1.06
CA THR A 109 14.58 3.99 0.69
C THR A 109 13.50 3.07 1.25
N GLU A 110 13.63 1.76 1.03
CA GLU A 110 12.70 0.75 1.53
C GLU A 110 12.76 0.62 3.06
N THR A 111 13.92 0.89 3.66
CA THR A 111 14.03 0.91 5.13
C THR A 111 13.23 2.07 5.72
N VAL A 112 13.29 3.25 5.11
CA VAL A 112 12.47 4.42 5.48
C VAL A 112 10.97 4.13 5.26
N GLU A 113 10.62 3.41 4.19
CA GLU A 113 9.24 3.00 3.92
C GLU A 113 8.61 2.15 5.03
N THR A 114 9.41 1.42 5.82
CA THR A 114 8.89 0.70 7.01
C THR A 114 8.09 1.62 7.92
N VAL A 115 8.57 2.86 8.14
CA VAL A 115 7.89 3.86 8.97
C VAL A 115 6.61 4.34 8.30
N PHE A 116 6.65 4.55 6.98
CA PHE A 116 5.46 4.92 6.20
C PHE A 116 4.37 3.85 6.27
N TRP A 117 4.72 2.57 6.04
CA TRP A 117 3.79 1.46 6.16
C TRP A 117 3.21 1.32 7.57
N ALA A 118 4.04 1.49 8.60
CA ALA A 118 3.58 1.48 9.99
C ALA A 118 2.59 2.63 10.27
N ALA A 119 2.87 3.84 9.77
CA ALA A 119 1.97 4.98 9.92
C ALA A 119 0.61 4.73 9.26
N VAL A 120 0.58 4.17 8.03
CA VAL A 120 -0.67 3.82 7.34
C VAL A 120 -1.43 2.75 8.11
N ALA A 121 -0.76 1.70 8.59
CA ALA A 121 -1.40 0.64 9.37
C ALA A 121 -2.02 1.19 10.67
N LEU A 122 -1.27 1.98 11.44
CA LEU A 122 -1.74 2.57 12.68
C LEU A 122 -2.89 3.55 12.46
N MET A 123 -2.82 4.39 11.40
CA MET A 123 -3.89 5.31 11.05
C MET A 123 -5.18 4.55 10.68
N ALA A 124 -5.07 3.49 9.88
CA ALA A 124 -6.22 2.67 9.51
C ALA A 124 -6.88 2.01 10.74
N LEU A 125 -6.07 1.47 11.67
CA LEU A 125 -6.56 0.88 12.92
C LEU A 125 -7.21 1.93 13.83
N TRP A 126 -6.60 3.11 13.97
CA TRP A 126 -7.14 4.19 14.78
C TRP A 126 -8.48 4.68 14.23
N LEU A 127 -8.60 4.91 12.92
CA LEU A 127 -9.87 5.27 12.30
C LEU A 127 -10.92 4.17 12.53
N ARG A 128 -10.53 2.90 12.34
CA ARG A 128 -11.40 1.74 12.52
C ARG A 128 -11.97 1.59 13.93
N PHE A 129 -11.15 1.78 14.97
CA PHE A 129 -11.53 1.46 16.35
C PHE A 129 -11.82 2.68 17.22
N SER A 130 -11.44 3.89 16.80
CA SER A 130 -11.70 5.12 17.57
C SER A 130 -12.69 6.05 16.87
N THR A 131 -12.75 6.06 15.54
CA THR A 131 -13.63 6.98 14.78
C THR A 131 -14.89 6.29 14.24
N LEU A 132 -14.75 5.04 13.79
CA LEU A 132 -15.82 4.27 13.15
C LEU A 132 -16.40 3.15 14.04
N ALA A 133 -16.08 3.18 15.34
CA ALA A 133 -16.57 2.21 16.31
C ALA A 133 -18.09 2.31 16.56
#